data_AF-A0A661I176-F1
#
_entry.id   AF-A0A661I176-F1
#
_cell.length_a   1.000
_cell.length_b   1.000
_cell.length_c   1.000
_cell.angle_alpha   90.00
_cell.angle_beta   90.00
_cell.angle_gamma   90.00
#
_symmetry.space_group_name_H-M   'P 1'
#
loop_
_entity.id
_entity.type
_entity.pdbx_description
1 polymer ?
#
loop_
_entity_poly.entity_id
_entity_poly.type
_entity_poly.pdbx_seq_one_letter_code
_entity_poly.pdbx_strand_id
1 'polypeptide(L)' 'MNHTVQVNKNWFTVYSIAFLFGIIWTMIGESDVRLVYITLSFILFLRAGVILEKSSIEAQGEH' A
#
# COMPACT_ATOMS: atom_id res chain seq x y z
N MET A 1 9.09 10.28 17.96
CA MET A 1 8.47 9.91 16.66
C MET A 1 7.53 8.75 16.93
N ASN A 2 6.23 8.92 16.68
CA ASN A 2 5.19 8.01 17.16
C ASN A 2 5.32 6.62 16.50
N HIS A 3 5.52 5.56 17.30
CA HIS A 3 5.84 4.19 16.82
C HIS A 3 4.78 3.68 15.83
N THR A 4 3.52 4.06 16.03
CA THR A 4 2.38 3.75 15.16
C THR A 4 2.54 4.31 13.74
N VAL A 5 3.02 5.55 13.62
CA VAL A 5 3.23 6.21 12.33
C VAL A 5 4.39 5.56 11.56
N GLN A 6 5.45 5.15 12.27
CA GLN A 6 6.58 4.42 11.68
C GLN A 6 6.15 3.05 11.13
N VAL A 7 5.36 2.31 11.89
CA VAL A 7 4.83 1.00 11.48
C VAL A 7 3.92 1.16 10.26
N ASN A 8 3.01 2.14 10.25
CA ASN A 8 2.12 2.42 9.12
C ASN A 8 2.90 2.80 7.85
N LYS A 9 3.98 3.59 7.97
CA LYS A 9 4.88 3.91 6.86
C LYS A 9 5.56 2.66 6.30
N ASN A 10 6.06 1.77 7.15
CA ASN A 10 6.68 0.52 6.71
C ASN A 10 5.68 -0.37 5.94
N TRP A 11 4.46 -0.53 6.45
CA TRP A 11 3.42 -1.29 5.76
C TRP A 11 3.07 -0.68 4.40
N PHE A 12 2.93 0.64 4.33
CA PHE A 12 2.68 1.33 3.06
C PHE A 12 3.80 1.08 2.03
N THR A 13 5.06 1.14 2.45
CA THR A 13 6.20 0.83 1.58
C THR A 13 6.18 -0.61 1.09
N VAL A 14 5.90 -1.58 1.97
CA VAL A 14 5.81 -3.00 1.60
C VAL A 14 4.69 -3.24 0.58
N TYR A 15 3.50 -2.66 0.79
CA TYR A 15 2.39 -2.78 -0.16
C TYR A 15 2.69 -2.10 -1.51
N SER A 16 3.41 -0.97 -1.49
CA SER A 16 3.84 -0.29 -2.71
C SER A 16 4.81 -1.13 -3.54
N ILE A 17 5.78 -1.78 -2.89
CA ILE A 17 6.74 -2.67 -3.56
C ILE A 17 6.02 -3.89 -4.13
N ALA A 18 5.13 -4.51 -3.35
CA ALA A 18 4.35 -5.66 -3.81
C ALA A 18 3.47 -5.32 -5.03
N PHE A 19 2.89 -4.12 -5.07
CA PHE A 19 2.12 -3.62 -6.20
C PHE A 19 2.98 -3.43 -7.46
N LEU A 20 4.14 -2.77 -7.34
CA LEU A 20 5.08 -2.59 -8.46
C LEU A 20 5.58 -3.93 -9.01
N PHE A 21 5.89 -4.88 -8.12
CA PHE A 21 6.29 -6.22 -8.54
C PHE A 21 5.15 -6.95 -9.26
N GLY A 22 3.90 -6.81 -8.77
CA GLY A 22 2.70 -7.33 -9.42
C GLY A 22 2.47 -6.75 -10.82
N ILE A 23 2.71 -5.44 -11.02
CA ILE A 23 2.62 -4.79 -12.34
C ILE A 23 3.65 -5.38 -13.30
N ILE A 24 4.92 -5.45 -12.89
CA ILE A 24 6.01 -5.97 -13.73
C ILE A 24 5.77 -7.44 -14.07
N TRP A 25 5.38 -8.24 -13.08
CA TRP A 25 5.03 -9.64 -13.28
C TRP A 25 3.92 -9.79 -14.32
N THR A 26 2.92 -8.91 -14.26
CA THR A 26 1.74 -8.97 -15.15
C THR A 26 2.07 -8.73 -16.63
N MET A 27 3.15 -8.02 -16.94
CA MET A 27 3.58 -7.80 -18.33
C MET A 27 4.16 -9.05 -19.02
N ILE A 28 4.49 -10.11 -18.27
CA ILE A 28 5.29 -11.27 -18.77
C ILE A 28 4.45 -12.58 -18.91
N GLY A 29 3.12 -12.58 -19.10
CA GLY A 29 2.31 -13.83 -19.12
C GLY A 29 0.77 -13.72 -18.97
N GLU A 30 0.08 -14.87 -19.02
CA GLU A 30 -1.39 -15.05 -19.20
C GLU A 30 -2.32 -14.38 -18.17
N SER A 31 -3.47 -13.88 -18.67
CA SER A 31 -4.11 -12.63 -18.22
C SER A 31 -5.11 -12.68 -17.06
N ASP A 32 -5.84 -13.76 -16.81
CA ASP A 32 -7.03 -13.68 -15.93
C ASP A 32 -6.71 -13.59 -14.43
N VAL A 33 -5.79 -14.42 -13.93
CA VAL A 33 -5.43 -14.46 -12.50
C VAL A 33 -4.63 -13.22 -12.08
N ARG A 34 -3.97 -12.56 -13.04
CA ARG A 34 -3.13 -11.38 -12.82
C ARG A 34 -3.93 -10.11 -12.62
N LEU A 35 -5.03 -9.94 -13.36
CA LEU A 35 -5.91 -8.79 -13.20
C LEU A 35 -6.42 -8.71 -11.76
N VAL A 36 -6.86 -9.85 -11.22
CA VAL A 36 -7.31 -9.98 -9.82
C VAL A 36 -6.18 -9.63 -8.84
N TYR A 37 -4.96 -10.12 -9.09
CA TYR A 37 -3.80 -9.83 -8.24
C TYR A 37 -3.44 -8.34 -8.22
N ILE A 38 -3.41 -7.69 -9.39
CA ILE A 38 -3.16 -6.24 -9.51
C ILE A 38 -4.27 -5.46 -8.82
N THR A 39 -5.53 -5.81 -9.05
CA THR A 39 -6.66 -5.12 -8.42
C THR A 39 -6.61 -5.22 -6.91
N LEU A 40 -6.32 -6.41 -6.36
CA LEU A 40 -6.15 -6.59 -4.91
C LEU A 40 -4.96 -5.79 -4.37
N SER A 41 -3.83 -5.82 -5.07
CA SER A 41 -2.63 -5.07 -4.69
C SER A 41 -2.86 -3.55 -4.72
N PHE A 42 -3.61 -3.06 -5.70
CA PHE A 42 -4.02 -1.66 -5.81
C PHE A 42 -4.97 -1.24 -4.68
N ILE A 43 -5.98 -2.07 -4.36
CA ILE A 43 -6.90 -1.81 -3.25
C ILE A 43 -6.14 -1.77 -1.91
N LEU A 44 -5.20 -2.68 -1.69
CA LEU A 44 -4.36 -2.69 -0.48
C LEU A 44 -3.45 -1.47 -0.40
N PHE A 45 -2.86 -1.06 -1.53
CA PHE A 45 -2.07 0.18 -1.62
C PHE A 45 -2.90 1.42 -1.26
N LEU A 46 -4.09 1.58 -1.85
CA LEU A 46 -5.00 2.68 -1.54
C LEU A 46 -5.42 2.66 -0.07
N ARG A 47 -5.77 1.49 0.47
CA ARG A 47 -6.14 1.32 1.88
C ARG A 47 -5.00 1.71 2.81
N ALA A 48 -3.78 1.27 2.52
CA ALA A 48 -2.60 1.62 3.30
C ALA A 48 -2.30 3.13 3.25
N GLY A 49 -2.50 3.76 2.09
CA GLY A 49 -2.38 5.21 1.92
C GLY A 49 -3.37 5.99 2.80
N VAL A 50 -4.65 5.62 2.76
CA VAL A 50 -5.70 6.26 3.59
C VAL A 50 -5.42 6.10 5.08
N ILE A 51 -4.97 4.91 5.53
CA ILE A 51 -4.60 4.68 6.94
C ILE A 51 -3.41 5.56 7.32
N LEU A 52 -2.41 5.65 6.46
CA LEU A 52 -1.23 6.47 6.70
C LEU A 52 -1.60 7.96 6.80
N GLU A 53 -2.39 8.49 5.87
CA GLU A 53 -2.85 9.87 5.89
C GLU A 53 -3.67 10.18 7.15
N LYS A 54 -4.63 9.32 7.51
CA LYS A 54 -5.41 9.47 8.76
C LYS A 54 -4.51 9.49 9.99
N SER A 55 -3.56 8.56 10.09
CA SER A 55 -2.62 8.50 11.22
C SER A 55 -1.67 9.72 11.27
N SER A 56 -1.37 10.32 10.12
CA SER A 56 -0.59 11.55 10.05
C SER A 56 -1.40 12.76 10.53
N ILE A 57 -2.69 12.84 10.20
CA ILE A 57 -3.60 13.90 10.63
C ILE A 57 -3.85 13.81 12.15
N GLU A 58 -4.11 12.60 12.67
CA GLU A 58 -4.26 12.37 14.12
C GLU A 58 -2.99 12.76 14.89
N ALA A 59 -1.81 12.41 14.37
CA ALA A 59 -0.54 12.78 14.98
C ALA A 59 -0.22 14.30 14.90
N GLN A 60 -0.85 15.03 13.98
CA GLN A 60 -0.70 16.50 13.87
C GLN A 60 -1.72 17.26 14.71
N GLY A 61 -2.90 16.68 14.98
CA GLY A 61 -3.94 17.29 15.82
C GLY A 61 -3.69 17.17 17.33
N GLU A 62 -2.74 16.34 17.77
CA GLU A 62 -2.28 16.24 19.17
C GLU A 62 -1.15 17.23 19.53
N HIS A 63 -0.88 18.24 18.68
CA HIS A 63 0.12 19.29 18.92
C HIS A 63 -0.51 20.68 19.10
#